data_AF-A0A1I8ANQ3-F1
#
_entry.id   AF-A0A1I8ANQ3-F1
#
_cell.length_a   1.000
_cell.length_b   1.000
_cell.length_c   1.000
_cell.angle_alpha   90.00
_cell.angle_beta   90.00
_cell.angle_gamma   90.00
#
_symmetry.space_group_name_H-M   'P 1'
#
loop_
_entity.id
_entity.type
_entity.pdbx_description
1 polymer ?
#
loop_
_entity_poly.entity_id
_entity_poly.type
_entity_poly.pdbx_seq_one_letter_code
_entity_poly.pdbx_strand_id
1 'polypeptide(L)'
;MNRTGAVLLSWMPSISKNFAGKRLCATLPSGSPNPYQKEKVKCILCSHNVELDYKNSRLLQQFVSSFSGRVYDRHITGLCSHQHEKLVKTIALSRRAGYMPIFVKDPKYLRDAKLFDPMKPIRSHSFA
;
A
#
# COMPACT_ATOMS: atom_id res chain seq x y z
N MET A 1 26.46 26.99 53.47
CA MET A 1 25.58 27.31 54.62
C MET A 1 24.19 26.76 54.27
N ASN A 2 24.00 25.44 54.31
CA ASN A 2 23.77 24.56 55.46
C ASN A 2 22.35 24.69 56.04
N ARG A 3 21.73 23.52 56.25
CA ARG A 3 20.58 23.15 57.11
C ARG A 3 19.26 22.97 56.37
N THR A 4 18.90 21.75 55.96
CA THR A 4 18.36 20.59 56.73
C THR A 4 16.92 20.77 57.17
N GLY A 5 16.06 19.85 56.70
CA GLY A 5 14.72 19.60 57.22
C GLY A 5 14.25 18.23 56.74
N ALA A 6 14.73 17.18 57.39
CA ALA A 6 14.28 15.80 57.18
C ALA A 6 12.98 15.57 57.96
N VAL A 7 12.00 14.89 57.35
CA VAL A 7 10.96 14.14 58.08
C VAL A 7 10.92 12.74 57.49
N LEU A 8 11.44 11.82 58.28
CA LEU A 8 11.23 10.38 58.19
C LEU A 8 9.74 10.07 58.33
N LEU A 9 9.24 9.03 57.66
CA LEU A 9 8.38 8.01 58.27
C LEU A 9 8.13 6.85 57.29
N SER A 10 8.35 5.63 57.79
CA SER A 10 7.70 4.36 57.38
C SER A 10 8.09 3.77 56.01
N TRP A 11 9.00 2.80 55.87
CA TRP A 11 9.02 1.42 56.40
C TRP A 11 7.81 0.55 56.02
N MET A 12 7.83 -0.01 54.80
CA MET A 12 7.38 -1.38 54.53
C MET A 12 8.15 -1.96 53.32
N PRO A 13 9.01 -2.98 53.52
CA PRO A 13 9.64 -3.72 52.43
C PRO A 13 8.73 -4.86 51.95
N SER A 14 8.16 -4.73 50.74
CA SER A 14 7.48 -5.83 50.07
C SER A 14 8.49 -6.67 49.28
N ILE A 15 8.93 -7.73 49.94
CA ILE A 15 9.27 -9.06 49.43
C ILE A 15 9.16 -9.27 47.92
N SER A 16 10.34 -9.58 47.36
CA SER A 16 10.65 -10.66 46.41
C SER A 16 9.81 -10.82 45.14
N LYS A 17 10.47 -10.64 44.00
CA LYS A 17 10.87 -11.77 43.14
C LYS A 17 12.04 -11.36 42.24
N ASN A 18 13.24 -11.70 42.70
CA ASN A 18 14.34 -11.96 41.78
C ASN A 18 13.94 -13.15 40.91
N PHE A 19 13.69 -12.90 39.63
CA PHE A 19 13.69 -13.95 38.61
C PHE A 19 14.98 -13.81 37.80
N ALA A 20 16.09 -14.17 38.44
CA ALA A 20 17.27 -14.57 37.71
C ALA A 20 16.99 -15.95 37.09
N GLY A 21 17.18 -16.05 35.78
CA GLY A 21 17.48 -17.34 35.15
C GLY A 21 16.48 -17.79 34.08
N LYS A 22 16.72 -17.35 32.83
CA LYS A 22 16.86 -18.31 31.73
C LYS A 22 18.13 -17.98 30.92
N ARG A 23 19.04 -18.95 30.98
CA ARG A 23 20.28 -19.20 30.24
C ARG A 23 20.52 -18.37 28.98
N LEU A 24 21.67 -17.70 28.95
CA LEU A 24 22.42 -17.43 27.73
C LEU A 24 22.99 -18.77 27.23
N CYS A 25 22.31 -19.43 26.30
CA CYS A 25 22.98 -20.35 25.38
C CYS A 25 23.35 -19.52 24.15
N ALA A 26 24.64 -19.21 24.04
CA ALA A 26 25.20 -18.49 22.91
C ALA A 26 25.16 -19.35 21.64
N THR A 27 24.08 -19.21 20.87
CA THR A 27 24.15 -19.19 19.41
C THR A 27 23.23 -18.08 18.95
N LEU A 28 23.76 -16.86 18.89
CA LEU A 28 23.08 -15.74 18.22
C LEU A 28 23.04 -16.10 16.73
N PRO A 29 21.88 -16.35 16.10
CA PRO A 29 21.84 -16.35 14.66
C PRO A 29 22.17 -14.91 14.25
N SER A 30 23.27 -14.77 13.52
CA SER A 30 23.69 -13.53 12.88
C SER A 30 22.49 -12.82 12.27
N GLY A 31 22.37 -11.51 12.51
CA GLY A 31 21.35 -10.63 11.92
C GLY A 31 21.48 -10.44 10.41
N SER A 32 21.78 -11.50 9.67
CA SER A 32 21.76 -11.54 8.22
C SER A 32 20.31 -11.53 7.72
N PRO A 33 19.98 -10.75 6.68
CA PRO A 33 18.68 -10.84 6.03
C PRO A 33 18.44 -12.29 5.55
N ASN A 34 17.18 -12.72 5.56
CA ASN A 34 16.83 -14.09 5.18
C ASN A 34 17.27 -14.38 3.73
N PRO A 35 18.17 -15.35 3.49
CA PRO A 35 18.68 -15.65 2.14
C PRO A 35 17.63 -16.20 1.17
N TYR A 36 16.48 -16.67 1.68
CA TYR A 36 15.35 -17.13 0.86
C TYR A 36 14.29 -16.05 0.61
N GLN A 37 14.55 -14.80 1.02
CA GLN A 37 13.60 -13.72 0.85
C GLN A 37 13.49 -13.32 -0.64
N LYS A 38 12.34 -13.66 -1.24
CA LYS A 38 12.02 -13.23 -2.61
C LYS A 38 11.88 -11.72 -2.68
N GLU A 39 12.27 -11.15 -3.81
CA GLU A 39 12.09 -9.73 -4.09
C GLU A 39 10.61 -9.34 -4.02
N LYS A 40 10.34 -8.14 -3.51
CA LYS A 40 8.97 -7.63 -3.41
C LYS A 40 8.46 -7.28 -4.81
N VAL A 41 7.36 -7.89 -5.20
CA VAL A 41 6.67 -7.58 -6.47
C VAL A 41 6.18 -6.13 -6.43
N LYS A 42 6.59 -5.34 -7.43
CA LYS A 42 6.20 -3.93 -7.59
C LYS A 42 5.02 -3.81 -8.56
N CYS A 43 4.23 -2.75 -8.38
CA CYS A 43 3.14 -2.43 -9.30
C CYS A 43 3.67 -1.89 -10.63
N ILE A 44 2.91 -1.99 -11.72
CA ILE A 44 3.32 -1.55 -13.07
C ILE A 44 3.74 -0.05 -13.06
N LEU A 45 2.93 0.81 -12.45
CA LEU A 45 3.23 2.25 -12.34
C LEU A 45 4.50 2.52 -11.50
N CYS A 46 4.75 1.70 -10.49
CA CYS A 46 5.89 1.80 -9.59
C CYS A 46 7.18 1.33 -10.26
N SER A 47 7.09 0.28 -11.10
CA SER A 47 8.22 -0.26 -11.85
C SER A 47 8.67 0.67 -12.97
N HIS A 48 7.73 1.34 -13.64
CA HIS A 48 8.02 2.29 -14.72
C HIS A 48 8.17 3.75 -14.26
N ASN A 49 8.01 4.04 -12.97
CA ASN A 49 8.04 5.40 -12.40
C ASN A 49 7.16 6.41 -13.16
N VAL A 50 5.95 5.99 -13.54
CA VAL A 50 5.01 6.84 -14.30
C VAL A 50 4.20 7.70 -13.34
N GLU A 51 4.23 9.00 -13.55
CA GLU A 51 3.41 9.97 -12.81
C GLU A 51 1.99 10.06 -13.37
N LEU A 52 0.99 10.17 -12.49
CA LEU A 52 -0.42 10.20 -12.86
C LEU A 52 -0.93 11.64 -12.97
N ASP A 53 -1.01 12.14 -14.19
CA ASP A 53 -1.58 13.46 -14.49
C ASP A 53 -3.04 13.39 -14.95
N TYR A 54 -3.88 14.32 -14.47
CA TYR A 54 -5.29 14.42 -14.87
C TYR A 54 -5.48 14.89 -16.32
N LYS A 55 -4.44 15.52 -16.89
CA LYS A 55 -4.38 15.98 -18.28
C LYS A 55 -4.16 14.83 -19.27
N ASN A 56 -3.52 13.75 -18.82
CA ASN A 56 -3.23 12.60 -19.69
C ASN A 56 -4.41 11.63 -19.73
N SER A 57 -5.43 11.97 -20.52
CA SER A 57 -6.61 11.13 -20.69
C SER A 57 -6.25 9.74 -21.22
N ARG A 58 -5.30 9.64 -22.16
CA ARG A 58 -4.89 8.36 -22.79
C ARG A 58 -4.46 7.31 -21.76
N LEU A 59 -3.63 7.69 -20.79
CA LEU A 59 -3.19 6.77 -19.73
C LEU A 59 -4.34 6.40 -18.80
N LEU A 60 -5.11 7.38 -18.33
CA LEU A 60 -6.22 7.16 -17.40
C LEU A 60 -7.30 6.25 -17.99
N GLN A 61 -7.57 6.39 -19.30
CA GLN A 61 -8.55 5.61 -20.03
C GLN A 61 -8.18 4.12 -20.16
N GLN A 62 -6.94 3.72 -19.90
CA GLN A 62 -6.54 2.31 -19.85
C GLN A 62 -7.06 1.61 -18.59
N PHE A 63 -7.28 2.37 -17.51
CA PHE A 63 -7.79 1.86 -16.23
C PHE A 63 -9.31 1.91 -16.10
N VAL A 64 -10.00 2.25 -17.20
CA VAL A 64 -11.45 2.40 -17.27
C VAL A 64 -12.04 1.36 -18.23
N SER A 65 -13.18 0.79 -17.84
CA SER A 65 -13.97 -0.11 -18.69
C SER A 65 -14.45 0.59 -19.96
N SER A 66 -14.27 -0.09 -21.10
CA SER A 66 -14.67 0.45 -22.41
C SER A 66 -16.17 0.70 -22.52
N PHE A 67 -16.99 -0.17 -21.92
CA PHE A 67 -18.45 -0.14 -22.06
C PHE A 67 -19.12 0.70 -20.99
N SER A 68 -18.69 0.56 -19.73
CA SER A 68 -19.40 1.18 -18.59
C SER A 68 -18.75 2.47 -18.09
N GLY A 69 -17.53 2.80 -18.56
CA GLY A 69 -16.79 3.94 -18.02
C GLY A 69 -16.41 3.76 -16.54
N ARG A 70 -16.57 2.58 -15.94
CA ARG A 70 -16.20 2.33 -14.53
C ARG A 70 -14.70 2.11 -14.40
N VAL A 71 -14.09 2.62 -13.33
CA VAL A 71 -12.67 2.36 -13.03
C VAL A 71 -12.53 0.91 -12.58
N TYR A 72 -11.51 0.21 -13.07
CA TYR A 72 -11.22 -1.16 -12.65
C TYR A 72 -10.68 -1.22 -11.22
N ASP A 73 -11.06 -2.25 -10.49
CA ASP A 73 -10.61 -2.46 -9.11
C ASP A 73 -9.15 -2.94 -9.02
N ARG A 74 -8.61 -2.90 -7.80
CA ARG A 74 -7.23 -3.32 -7.49
C ARG A 74 -6.93 -4.78 -7.82
N HIS A 75 -7.90 -5.68 -7.68
CA HIS A 75 -7.69 -7.12 -7.93
C HIS A 75 -7.53 -7.45 -9.43
N ILE A 76 -8.02 -6.57 -10.30
CA ILE A 76 -7.87 -6.64 -11.76
C ILE A 76 -6.56 -5.97 -12.18
N THR A 77 -6.34 -4.73 -11.73
CA THR A 77 -5.20 -3.89 -12.16
C THR A 77 -3.87 -4.25 -11.49
N GLY A 78 -3.89 -4.89 -10.31
CA GLY A 78 -2.67 -5.23 -9.58
C GLY A 78 -1.88 -4.03 -9.04
N LEU A 79 -2.50 -2.85 -8.93
CA LEU A 79 -1.85 -1.66 -8.40
C LEU A 79 -1.67 -1.71 -6.87
N CYS A 80 -0.66 -1.00 -6.35
CA CYS A 80 -0.56 -0.73 -4.91
C CYS A 80 -1.75 0.14 -4.45
N SER A 81 -2.20 0.00 -3.20
CA SER A 81 -3.33 0.78 -2.65
C SER A 81 -3.14 2.29 -2.84
N HIS A 82 -1.95 2.78 -2.53
CA HIS A 82 -1.60 4.20 -2.69
C HIS A 82 -1.71 4.69 -4.14
N GLN A 83 -1.25 3.90 -5.11
CA GLN A 83 -1.36 4.28 -6.53
C GLN A 83 -2.80 4.19 -7.04
N HIS A 84 -3.56 3.21 -6.56
CA HIS A 84 -4.97 3.08 -6.91
C HIS A 84 -5.81 4.27 -6.41
N GLU A 85 -5.60 4.70 -5.15
CA GLU A 85 -6.27 5.89 -4.61
C GLU A 85 -5.91 7.17 -5.36
N LYS A 86 -4.62 7.34 -5.71
CA LYS A 86 -4.17 8.45 -6.55
C LYS A 86 -4.86 8.43 -7.90
N LEU A 87 -4.91 7.27 -8.55
CA LEU A 87 -5.56 7.08 -9.84
C LEU A 87 -7.04 7.45 -9.80
N VAL A 88 -7.79 6.99 -8.79
CA VAL A 88 -9.22 7.33 -8.64
C VAL A 88 -9.42 8.85 -8.49
N LYS A 89 -8.58 9.51 -7.67
CA LYS A 89 -8.63 10.98 -7.50
C LYS A 89 -8.30 11.71 -8.80
N THR A 90 -7.26 11.28 -9.51
CA THR A 90 -6.85 11.87 -10.79
C THR A 90 -7.90 11.67 -11.87
N ILE A 91 -8.55 10.51 -11.95
CA ILE A 91 -9.70 10.25 -12.84
C ILE A 91 -10.88 11.15 -12.52
N ALA A 92 -11.25 11.26 -11.24
CA ALA A 92 -12.33 12.14 -10.81
C ALA A 92 -12.03 13.61 -11.14
N LEU A 93 -10.77 14.04 -11.02
CA LEU A 93 -10.32 15.37 -11.43
C LEU A 93 -10.41 15.55 -12.96
N SER A 94 -9.91 14.58 -13.73
CA SER A 94 -9.94 14.60 -15.20
C SER A 94 -11.37 14.72 -15.75
N ARG A 95 -12.31 13.99 -15.14
CA ARG A 95 -13.75 14.04 -15.47
C ARG A 95 -14.36 15.40 -15.18
N ARG A 96 -14.10 15.97 -13.99
CA ARG A 96 -14.58 17.30 -13.62
C ARG A 96 -14.01 18.40 -14.52
N ALA A 97 -12.77 18.25 -14.94
CA ALA A 97 -12.10 19.19 -15.84
C ALA A 97 -12.46 18.99 -17.33
N GLY A 98 -13.26 17.97 -17.68
CA GLY A 98 -13.71 17.73 -19.05
C GLY A 98 -12.67 17.07 -19.98
N TYR A 99 -11.56 16.55 -19.46
CA TYR A 99 -10.55 15.84 -20.27
C TYR A 99 -10.94 14.40 -20.61
N MET A 100 -11.86 13.80 -19.85
CA MET A 100 -12.25 12.40 -19.99
C MET A 100 -13.77 12.21 -19.77
N PRO A 101 -14.47 11.45 -20.64
CA PRO A 101 -15.89 11.13 -20.46
C PRO A 101 -16.18 10.25 -19.24
N ILE A 102 -17.41 10.35 -18.73
CA ILE A 102 -17.87 9.64 -17.52
C ILE A 102 -18.43 8.26 -17.86
N PHE A 103 -19.31 8.18 -18.85
CA PHE A 103 -20.13 6.99 -19.13
C PHE A 103 -19.45 5.96 -20.04
N VAL A 104 -18.73 6.43 -21.06
CA VAL A 104 -18.14 5.57 -22.09
C VAL A 104 -16.71 6.05 -22.33
N LYS A 105 -15.82 5.13 -22.67
CA LYS A 105 -14.45 5.44 -23.06
C LYS A 105 -14.42 6.17 -24.42
N ASP A 106 -13.51 7.13 -24.57
CA ASP A 106 -13.35 7.80 -25.87
C ASP A 106 -13.02 6.81 -26.99
N PRO A 107 -13.69 6.89 -28.15
CA PRO A 107 -13.50 5.96 -29.25
C PRO A 107 -12.07 5.95 -29.80
N LYS A 108 -11.36 7.08 -29.65
CA LYS A 108 -9.94 7.23 -30.02
C LYS A 108 -9.02 6.24 -29.30
N TYR A 109 -9.32 5.90 -28.05
CA TYR A 109 -8.45 5.08 -27.20
C TYR A 109 -8.92 3.62 -27.08
N LEU A 110 -9.96 3.21 -27.82
CA LEU A 110 -10.50 1.84 -27.76
C LEU A 110 -9.54 0.78 -28.30
N ARG A 111 -8.71 1.15 -29.29
CA ARG A 111 -7.77 0.24 -29.95
C ARG A 111 -6.37 0.23 -29.33
N ASP A 112 -6.16 1.00 -28.26
CA ASP A 112 -4.89 0.97 -27.54
C ASP A 112 -4.64 -0.43 -26.95
N ALA A 113 -3.37 -0.85 -26.88
CA ALA A 113 -2.99 -2.12 -26.27
C ALA A 113 -3.52 -2.19 -24.83
N LYS A 114 -4.24 -3.27 -24.51
CA LYS A 114 -4.83 -3.46 -23.18
C LYS A 114 -3.76 -3.90 -22.21
N LEU A 115 -3.64 -3.17 -21.10
CA LEU A 115 -2.71 -3.52 -20.02
C LEU A 115 -3.27 -4.63 -19.12
N PHE A 116 -4.60 -4.79 -19.10
CA PHE A 116 -5.30 -5.72 -18.21
C PHE A 116 -6.42 -6.44 -18.97
N ASP A 117 -6.61 -7.72 -18.63
CA ASP A 117 -7.77 -8.50 -19.04
C ASP A 117 -8.74 -8.64 -17.86
N PRO A 118 -9.93 -8.01 -17.90
CA PRO A 118 -10.91 -8.07 -16.82
C PRO A 118 -11.38 -9.49 -16.48
N MET A 119 -11.26 -10.42 -17.44
CA MET A 119 -11.66 -11.83 -17.28
C MET A 119 -10.64 -12.68 -16.53
N LYS A 120 -9.41 -12.19 -16.33
CA LYS A 120 -8.34 -12.93 -15.66
C LYS A 120 -7.77 -12.12 -14.48
N PRO A 121 -8.52 -12.02 -13.36
CA PRO A 121 -8.05 -11.28 -12.20
C PRO A 121 -6.82 -11.94 -11.56
N ILE A 122 -5.90 -11.12 -11.06
CA ILE A 122 -4.62 -11.60 -10.48
C ILE A 122 -4.84 -12.28 -9.12
N ARG A 123 -5.88 -11.86 -8.38
CA ARG A 123 -6.30 -12.48 -7.13
C ARG A 123 -7.70 -13.03 -7.31
N SER A 124 -7.88 -14.32 -7.02
CA SER A 124 -9.21 -14.91 -6.95
C SER A 124 -10.02 -14.24 -5.84
N HIS A 125 -11.31 -14.01 -6.10
CA HIS A 125 -12.24 -13.62 -5.04
C HIS A 125 -12.80 -14.88 -4.39
N SER A 126 -13.26 -14.79 -3.15
CA SER A 126 -13.73 -15.96 -2.37
C SER A 126 -14.98 -16.64 -2.97
N PHE A 127 -15.64 -16.02 -3.95
CA PHE A 127 -16.83 -16.54 -4.62
C PHE A 127 -16.60 -16.83 -6.12
N ALA A 128 -15.34 -16.89 -6.58
CA ALA A 128 -14.96 -17.30 -7.95
C ALA A 128 -14.70 -18.80 -8.03
#